data_AF-A0A7S3NVG4-F1
#
_entry.id   AF-A0A7S3NVG4-F1
#
_cell.length_a   1.000
_cell.length_b   1.000
_cell.length_c   1.000
_cell.angle_alpha   90.00
_cell.angle_beta   90.00
_cell.angle_gamma   90.00
#
_symmetry.space_group_name_H-M   'P 1'
#
loop_
_entity.id
_entity.type
_entity.pdbx_description
1 polymer ?
#
loop_
_entity_poly.entity_id
_entity_poly.type
_entity_poly.pdbx_seq_one_letter_code
_entity_poly.pdbx_strand_id
1 'polypeptide(L)'
;MESGHKVLYIANVGDTRAVLSRNGVEERLSVDHKASEKSEHDRVIKEGGIIMNDRVGGTLVLTRAMGDFALKDSGVTCKPTIKKHFIRPFDRFVVIASDGVYDTMSDEDVVKMC
;
A
#
# COMPACT_ATOMS: atom_id res chain seq x y z
N MET A 1 -18.71 28.58 -9.53
CA MET A 1 -18.79 27.13 -9.83
C MET A 1 -17.45 26.53 -9.41
N GLU A 2 -17.49 25.74 -8.33
CA GLU A 2 -16.55 24.72 -7.85
C GLU A 2 -16.87 24.60 -6.35
N SER A 3 -17.85 23.76 -6.00
CA SER A 3 -18.09 23.45 -4.59
C SER A 3 -16.86 22.71 -4.08
N GLY A 4 -16.22 23.23 -3.03
CA GLY A 4 -14.98 22.67 -2.47
C GLY A 4 -15.14 21.20 -2.10
N HIS A 5 -14.74 20.30 -3.00
CA HIS A 5 -14.71 18.87 -2.72
C HIS A 5 -13.61 18.59 -1.70
N LYS A 6 -13.96 17.96 -0.58
CA LYS A 6 -12.97 17.46 0.37
C LYS A 6 -12.21 16.31 -0.30
N VAL A 7 -10.89 16.33 -0.20
CA VAL A 7 -10.00 15.34 -0.82
C VAL A 7 -9.22 14.62 0.27
N LEU A 8 -9.17 13.29 0.17
CA LEU A 8 -8.31 12.42 0.95
C LEU A 8 -7.12 11.99 0.08
N TYR A 9 -5.90 12.18 0.58
CA TYR A 9 -4.69 11.67 -0.06
C TYR A 9 -4.13 10.53 0.78
N ILE A 10 -3.85 9.40 0.14
CA ILE A 10 -3.15 8.27 0.74
C ILE A 10 -1.77 8.20 0.11
N ALA A 11 -0.72 8.31 0.92
CA ALA A 11 0.67 8.13 0.51
C ALA A 11 1.23 6.90 1.23
N ASN A 12 1.47 5.81 0.51
CA ASN A 12 1.93 4.55 1.11
C ASN A 12 3.38 4.21 0.75
N VAL A 13 4.14 3.72 1.73
CA VAL A 13 5.48 3.13 1.61
C VAL A 13 5.52 1.92 2.54
N GLY A 14 5.75 0.72 2.01
CA GLY A 14 5.63 -0.54 2.74
C GLY A 14 4.30 -1.25 2.47
N ASP A 15 3.94 -2.18 3.34
CA ASP A 15 2.79 -3.08 3.22
C ASP A 15 1.71 -2.87 4.31
N THR A 16 1.83 -1.77 5.06
CA THR A 16 0.65 -1.21 5.74
C THR A 16 -0.41 -0.89 4.69
N ARG A 17 -1.67 -1.18 5.02
CA ARG A 17 -2.79 -1.05 4.09
C ARG A 17 -3.84 -0.09 4.62
N ALA A 18 -4.41 0.70 3.71
CA ALA A 18 -5.51 1.61 3.97
C ALA A 18 -6.75 1.16 3.18
N VAL A 19 -7.86 0.93 3.88
CA VAL A 19 -9.13 0.47 3.31
C VAL A 19 -10.25 1.42 3.72
N LEU A 20 -10.97 1.96 2.73
CA LEU A 20 -12.14 2.80 2.94
C LEU A 20 -13.39 1.93 3.05
N SER A 21 -14.23 2.18 4.06
CA SER A 21 -15.61 1.71 4.07
C SER A 21 -16.52 2.73 3.38
N ARG A 22 -17.15 2.33 2.27
CA ARG A 22 -18.21 3.07 1.59
C ARG A 22 -19.51 2.31 1.74
N ASN A 23 -20.40 2.79 2.60
CA ASN A 23 -21.68 2.14 2.90
C ASN A 23 -21.52 0.64 3.27
N GLY A 24 -20.48 0.30 4.04
CA GLY A 24 -20.20 -1.08 4.45
C GLY A 24 -19.46 -1.93 3.41
N VAL A 25 -19.13 -1.37 2.24
CA VAL A 25 -18.31 -2.03 1.21
C VAL A 25 -16.89 -1.48 1.26
N GLU A 26 -15.93 -2.38 1.25
CA GLU A 26 -14.50 -2.08 1.24
C GLU A 26 -14.02 -1.52 -0.11
N GLU A 27 -13.18 -0.50 -0.04
CA GLU A 27 -12.40 0.00 -1.18
C GLU A 27 -10.96 0.17 -0.73
N ARG A 28 -10.04 -0.66 -1.23
CA ARG A 28 -8.61 -0.50 -0.94
C ARG A 28 -8.09 0.82 -1.54
N LEU A 29 -7.44 1.61 -0.70
CA LEU A 29 -6.87 2.91 -1.09
C LEU A 29 -5.34 2.90 -1.23
N SER A 30 -4.65 1.90 -0.70
CA SER A 30 -3.19 1.72 -0.83
C SER A 30 -2.83 0.57 -1.76
N VAL A 31 -1.56 0.54 -2.17
CA VAL A 31 -0.94 -0.63 -2.82
C VAL A 31 0.08 -1.18 -1.83
N ASP A 32 0.05 -2.49 -1.59
CA ASP A 32 1.03 -3.15 -0.74
C ASP A 32 2.35 -3.27 -1.50
N HIS A 33 3.46 -2.95 -0.84
CA HIS A 33 4.76 -2.94 -1.50
C HIS A 33 5.61 -4.16 -1.12
N LYS A 34 5.11 -5.36 -1.42
CA LYS A 34 5.84 -6.63 -1.23
C LYS A 34 6.46 -7.08 -2.55
N ALA A 35 7.59 -7.79 -2.51
CA ALA A 35 8.26 -8.29 -3.71
C ALA A 35 7.46 -9.41 -4.41
N SER A 36 6.50 -10.02 -3.71
CA SER A 36 5.51 -10.94 -4.28
C SER A 36 4.45 -10.23 -5.14
N GLU A 37 4.27 -8.90 -4.97
CA GLU A 37 3.32 -8.13 -5.77
C GLU A 37 3.89 -7.90 -7.16
N LYS A 38 3.20 -8.39 -8.20
CA LYS A 38 3.70 -8.38 -9.58
C LYS A 38 4.16 -6.98 -10.05
N SER A 39 3.39 -5.94 -9.73
CA SER A 39 3.72 -4.56 -10.12
C SER A 39 5.03 -4.07 -9.50
N GLU A 40 5.30 -4.45 -8.25
CA GLU A 40 6.50 -4.08 -7.53
C GLU A 40 7.68 -4.97 -7.90
N HIS A 41 7.44 -6.27 -8.12
CA HIS A 41 8.42 -7.19 -8.67
C HIS A 41 8.97 -6.66 -10.00
N ASP A 42 8.07 -6.37 -10.95
CA ASP A 42 8.44 -5.88 -12.28
C ASP A 42 9.19 -4.54 -12.19
N ARG A 43 8.79 -3.66 -11.25
CA ARG A 43 9.48 -2.39 -11.00
C ARG A 43 10.92 -2.62 -10.55
N VAL A 44 11.12 -3.45 -9.52
CA VAL A 44 12.46 -3.73 -8.96
C VAL A 44 13.37 -4.31 -10.03
N ILE A 45 12.90 -5.29 -10.80
CA ILE A 45 13.70 -5.91 -11.88
C ILE A 45 14.03 -4.89 -12.98
N LYS A 46 13.06 -4.05 -13.38
CA LYS A 46 13.28 -3.00 -14.40
C LYS A 46 14.32 -1.96 -13.96
N GLU A 47 14.43 -1.69 -12.67
CA GLU A 47 15.40 -0.77 -12.09
C GLU A 47 16.78 -1.42 -11.85
N GLY A 48 16.97 -2.69 -12.24
CA GLY A 48 18.22 -3.43 -12.08
C GLY A 48 18.39 -4.09 -10.71
N GLY A 49 17.35 -4.08 -9.88
CA GLY A 49 17.32 -4.78 -8.61
C GLY A 49 17.23 -6.29 -8.76
N ILE A 50 17.46 -7.00 -7.67
CA ILE A 50 17.45 -8.47 -7.61
C ILE A 50 16.40 -8.92 -6.61
N ILE A 51 15.54 -9.86 -7.01
CA ILE A 51 14.58 -10.54 -6.13
C ILE A 51 14.96 -12.02 -6.07
N MET A 52 15.08 -12.56 -4.85
CA MET A 52 15.29 -13.98 -4.58
C MET A 52 14.29 -14.43 -3.52
N ASN A 53 13.47 -15.44 -3.81
CA ASN A 53 12.43 -15.95 -2.91
C ASN A 53 11.52 -14.84 -2.34
N ASP A 54 10.98 -13.98 -3.21
CA ASP A 54 10.15 -12.82 -2.86
C ASP A 54 10.80 -11.87 -1.86
N ARG A 55 12.13 -11.73 -1.95
CA ARG A 55 12.91 -10.77 -1.16
C ARG A 55 13.89 -10.00 -2.02
N VAL A 56 13.87 -8.67 -1.90
CA VAL A 56 14.84 -7.78 -2.53
C VAL A 56 16.23 -8.03 -1.93
N GLY A 57 17.22 -8.25 -2.79
CA GLY A 57 18.57 -8.66 -2.40
C GLY A 57 18.60 -9.97 -1.58
N GLY A 58 17.57 -10.80 -1.69
CA GLY A 58 17.41 -12.02 -0.88
C GLY A 58 17.13 -11.78 0.60
N THR A 59 16.93 -10.53 1.03
CA THR A 59 16.83 -10.18 2.45
C THR A 59 15.47 -9.60 2.83
N LEU A 60 15.02 -8.54 2.14
CA LEU A 60 13.84 -7.77 2.55
C LEU A 60 12.60 -8.12 1.72
N VAL A 61 11.48 -8.45 2.37
CA VAL A 61 10.20 -8.75 1.68
C VAL A 61 9.61 -7.52 1.01
N LEU A 62 9.85 -6.33 1.58
CA LEU A 62 9.33 -5.07 1.07
C LEU A 62 10.17 -4.52 -0.09
N THR A 63 9.50 -3.99 -1.10
CA THR A 63 10.13 -3.26 -2.21
C THR A 63 10.20 -1.76 -1.95
N ARG A 64 9.44 -1.27 -0.96
CA ARG A 64 9.46 0.14 -0.56
C ARG A 64 9.52 0.28 0.95
N ALA A 65 10.45 1.10 1.42
CA ALA A 65 10.66 1.37 2.83
C ALA A 65 11.37 2.72 3.02
N MET A 66 11.05 3.41 4.12
CA MET A 66 11.92 4.46 4.65
C MET A 66 13.10 3.79 5.37
N GLY A 67 14.31 4.34 5.28
CA GLY A 67 15.51 3.64 5.77
C GLY A 67 16.00 2.60 4.77
N ASP A 68 16.49 1.43 5.23
CA ASP A 68 17.05 0.36 4.39
C ASP A 68 18.08 0.83 3.36
N PHE A 69 18.98 1.71 3.80
CA PHE A 69 19.96 2.38 2.93
C PHE A 69 20.81 1.39 2.13
N ALA A 70 21.20 0.26 2.74
CA ALA A 70 21.99 -0.78 2.09
C ALA A 70 21.28 -1.48 0.92
N LEU A 71 19.94 -1.37 0.81
CA LEU A 71 19.15 -2.02 -0.23
C LEU A 71 18.60 -1.03 -1.26
N LYS A 72 18.95 0.27 -1.17
CA LYS A 72 18.48 1.28 -2.14
C LYS A 72 19.01 1.02 -3.54
N ASP A 73 20.25 0.58 -3.65
CA ASP A 73 20.86 0.18 -4.94
C ASP A 73 20.35 -1.19 -5.42
N SER A 74 19.65 -1.93 -4.56
CA SER A 74 19.03 -3.23 -4.89
C SER A 74 17.57 -3.11 -5.30
N GLY A 75 17.04 -1.89 -5.44
CA GLY A 75 15.68 -1.60 -5.92
C GLY A 75 14.66 -1.24 -4.83
N VAL A 76 15.06 -1.17 -3.54
CA VAL A 76 14.20 -0.64 -2.49
C VAL A 76 14.08 0.88 -2.64
N THR A 77 12.87 1.44 -2.62
CA THR A 77 12.67 2.90 -2.71
C THR A 77 11.86 3.46 -1.55
N CYS A 78 12.06 4.73 -1.20
CA CYS A 78 11.19 5.45 -0.26
C CYS A 78 10.08 6.25 -0.98
N LYS A 79 9.98 6.15 -2.31
CA LYS A 79 8.97 6.87 -3.08
C LYS A 79 7.57 6.31 -2.82
N PRO A 80 6.62 7.10 -2.30
CA PRO A 80 5.28 6.61 -2.02
C PRO A 80 4.48 6.32 -3.30
N THR A 81 3.54 5.38 -3.22
CA THR A 81 2.36 5.42 -4.10
C THR A 81 1.36 6.41 -3.52
N ILE A 82 0.84 7.31 -4.36
CA ILE A 82 -0.11 8.35 -3.95
C ILE A 82 -1.45 8.10 -4.63
N LYS A 83 -2.50 7.89 -3.85
CA LYS A 83 -3.89 7.86 -4.33
C LYS A 83 -4.62 9.12 -3.87
N LYS A 84 -5.25 9.82 -4.83
CA LYS A 84 -6.18 10.93 -4.57
C LYS A 84 -7.60 10.39 -4.57
N HIS A 85 -8.33 10.60 -3.49
CA HIS A 85 -9.73 10.20 -3.35
C HIS A 85 -10.62 11.42 -3.07
N PHE A 86 -11.69 11.59 -3.83
CA PHE A 86 -12.69 12.63 -3.57
C PHE A 86 -13.72 12.08 -2.58
N ILE A 87 -13.84 12.70 -1.41
CA ILE A 87 -14.73 12.24 -0.36
C ILE A 87 -16.19 12.36 -0.84
N ARG A 88 -16.93 11.26 -0.73
CA ARG A 88 -18.33 11.13 -1.13
C ARG A 88 -19.23 11.04 0.10
N PRO A 89 -20.53 11.38 0.00
CA PRO A 89 -21.45 11.32 1.14
C PRO A 89 -21.56 9.94 1.83
N PHE A 90 -21.26 8.86 1.11
CA PHE A 90 -21.37 7.48 1.60
C PHE A 90 -20.05 6.89 2.11
N ASP A 91 -18.96 7.66 2.05
CA ASP A 91 -17.69 7.28 2.66
C ASP A 91 -17.82 7.42 4.18
N ARG A 92 -17.55 6.35 4.93
CA ARG A 92 -17.84 6.28 6.38
C ARG A 92 -16.59 6.45 7.22
N PHE A 93 -15.60 5.61 7.00
CA PHE A 93 -14.34 5.59 7.74
C PHE A 93 -13.24 4.93 6.91
N VAL A 94 -11.99 5.17 7.27
CA VAL A 94 -10.82 4.48 6.71
C VAL A 94 -10.15 3.70 7.82
N VAL A 95 -9.87 2.42 7.57
CA VAL A 95 -9.03 1.60 8.44
C VAL A 95 -7.61 1.61 7.89
N ILE A 96 -6.64 1.84 8.76
CA ILE A 96 -5.22 1.75 8.45
C ILE A 96 -4.59 0.80 9.46
N ALA A 97 -4.01 -0.30 8.97
CA ALA A 97 -3.37 -1.29 9.82
C ALA A 97 -2.19 -1.95 9.10
N SER A 98 -1.26 -2.51 9.89
CA SER A 98 -0.11 -3.24 9.37
C SER A 98 -0.49 -4.66 8.91
N ASP A 99 0.48 -5.35 8.33
CA ASP A 99 0.46 -6.77 8.00
C ASP A 99 -0.06 -7.67 9.14
N GLY A 100 0.24 -7.35 10.40
CA GLY A 100 -0.27 -8.10 11.56
C GLY A 100 -1.80 -8.26 11.62
N VAL A 101 -2.55 -7.37 10.97
CA VAL A 101 -4.00 -7.55 10.74
C VAL A 101 -4.23 -8.21 9.38
N TYR A 102 -3.68 -7.63 8.32
CA TYR A 102 -4.01 -7.97 6.92
C TYR A 102 -3.42 -9.28 6.41
N ASP A 103 -2.53 -9.92 7.16
CA ASP A 103 -2.07 -11.29 6.91
C ASP A 103 -3.11 -12.33 7.38
N THR A 104 -4.07 -11.94 8.21
CA THR A 104 -5.11 -12.84 8.76
C THR A 104 -6.54 -12.49 8.36
N MET A 105 -6.76 -11.24 7.90
CA MET A 105 -8.08 -10.72 7.57
C MET A 105 -8.10 -10.12 6.16
N SER A 106 -9.18 -10.38 5.42
CA SER A 106 -9.44 -9.68 4.16
C SER A 106 -9.88 -8.24 4.39
N ASP A 107 -9.87 -7.43 3.33
CA ASP A 107 -10.36 -6.05 3.39
C ASP A 107 -11.85 -6.00 3.81
N GLU A 108 -12.64 -6.97 3.36
CA GLU A 108 -14.05 -7.13 3.71
C GLU A 108 -14.23 -7.48 5.20
N ASP A 109 -13.43 -8.42 5.73
CA ASP A 109 -13.49 -8.80 7.15
C ASP A 109 -13.19 -7.60 8.06
N VAL A 110 -12.16 -6.81 7.71
CA VAL A 110 -11.77 -5.62 8.46
C VAL A 110 -12.87 -4.56 8.47
N VAL A 111 -13.53 -4.33 7.33
CA VAL A 111 -14.65 -3.38 7.25
C VAL A 111 -15.87 -3.89 8.02
N LYS A 112 -16.17 -5.19 8.01
CA LYS A 112 -17.29 -5.79 8.76
C LYS A 112 -17.10 -5.78 10.28
N MET A 113 -15.86 -5.73 10.77
CA MET A 113 -15.57 -5.68 12.21
C MET A 113 -15.71 -4.28 12.83
N CYS A 114 -15.87 -3.23 12.01
CA CYS A 114 -15.98 -1.84 12.45
C CYS A 114 -17.44 -1.37 12.45
#